data_AF-A0A668UKR5-F1
#
_entry.id   AF-A0A668UKR5-F1
#
_cell.length_a   1.000
_cell.length_b   1.000
_cell.length_c   1.000
_cell.angle_alpha   90.00
_cell.angle_beta   90.00
_cell.angle_gamma   90.00
#
_symmetry.space_group_name_H-M   'P 1'
#
loop_
_entity.id
_entity.type
_entity.pdbx_description
1 polymer ?
#
loop_
_entity_poly.entity_id
_entity_poly.type
_entity_poly.pdbx_seq_one_letter_code
_entity_poly.pdbx_strand_id
1 'polypeptide(L)'
;MAESADMEQLLTAFRKFAVHGDTKATGKDLTGKNWAKLCKDCKIIDGKNITGTDVDIVFSKVKQKTSRVINYEEFQKALEELAPKRFKGQSKEESRYSQH
;
A
#
# COMPACT_ATOMS: atom_id res chain seq x y z
N MET A 1 -18.84 -11.27 3.02
CA MET A 1 -18.29 -11.85 1.76
C MET A 1 -17.44 -10.86 0.95
N ALA A 2 -17.50 -9.54 1.20
CA ALA A 2 -16.65 -8.57 0.50
C ALA A 2 -15.18 -8.58 0.98
N GLU A 3 -14.94 -8.59 2.30
CA GLU A 3 -13.59 -8.48 2.89
C GLU A 3 -12.57 -9.55 2.44
N SER A 4 -13.04 -10.75 2.10
CA SER A 4 -12.17 -11.84 1.60
C SER A 4 -11.69 -11.60 0.16
N ALA A 5 -12.52 -11.01 -0.70
CA ALA A 5 -12.17 -10.80 -2.10
C ALA A 5 -11.17 -9.65 -2.28
N ASP A 6 -11.26 -8.62 -1.44
CA ASP A 6 -10.33 -7.48 -1.47
C ASP A 6 -8.91 -7.90 -1.03
N MET A 7 -8.81 -8.74 0.00
CA MET A 7 -7.54 -9.28 0.47
C MET A 7 -6.87 -10.19 -0.57
N GLU A 8 -7.66 -11.02 -1.27
CA GLU A 8 -7.14 -11.93 -2.31
C GLU A 8 -6.62 -11.16 -3.55
N GLN A 9 -7.34 -10.11 -3.95
CA GLN A 9 -6.88 -9.21 -5.01
C GLN A 9 -5.61 -8.47 -4.61
N LEU A 10 -5.51 -8.05 -3.34
CA LEU A 10 -4.33 -7.39 -2.83
C LEU A 10 -3.10 -8.30 -2.84
N LEU A 11 -3.24 -9.55 -2.35
CA LEU A 11 -2.19 -10.56 -2.40
C LEU A 11 -1.76 -10.88 -3.84
N THR A 12 -2.74 -10.97 -4.75
CA THR A 12 -2.50 -11.21 -6.17
C THR A 12 -1.72 -10.06 -6.81
N ALA A 13 -2.10 -8.82 -6.52
CA ALA A 13 -1.35 -7.64 -6.96
C ALA A 13 0.06 -7.65 -6.38
N PHE A 14 0.20 -7.85 -5.06
CA PHE A 14 1.51 -7.94 -4.40
C PHE A 14 2.43 -8.94 -5.09
N ARG A 15 1.96 -10.18 -5.31
CA ARG A 15 2.76 -11.21 -6.00
C ARG A 15 3.14 -10.82 -7.42
N LYS A 16 2.19 -10.28 -8.20
CA LYS A 16 2.44 -9.80 -9.56
C LYS A 16 3.54 -8.74 -9.60
N PHE A 17 3.51 -7.79 -8.66
CA PHE A 17 4.52 -6.74 -8.56
C PHE A 17 5.82 -7.21 -7.88
N ALA A 18 5.78 -8.20 -6.99
CA ALA A 18 6.95 -8.76 -6.32
C ALA A 18 7.89 -9.47 -7.30
N VAL A 19 7.35 -10.16 -8.30
CA VAL A 19 8.14 -10.79 -9.38
C VAL A 19 8.37 -9.87 -10.58
N HIS A 20 7.80 -8.66 -10.56
CA HIS A 20 7.86 -7.76 -11.71
C HIS A 20 9.27 -7.22 -11.92
N GLY A 21 9.87 -7.55 -13.06
CA GLY A 21 11.20 -7.09 -13.43
C GLY A 21 12.35 -7.82 -12.73
N ASP A 22 12.07 -8.82 -11.90
CA ASP A 22 13.08 -9.67 -11.27
C ASP A 22 12.71 -11.14 -11.46
N THR A 23 13.35 -11.79 -12.43
CA THR A 23 13.10 -13.20 -12.79
C THR A 23 13.59 -14.19 -11.72
N LYS A 24 14.31 -13.74 -10.69
CA LYS A 24 14.74 -14.55 -9.55
C LYS A 24 13.86 -14.36 -8.32
N ALA A 25 13.00 -13.34 -8.31
CA ALA A 25 12.12 -13.08 -7.19
C ALA A 25 11.09 -14.20 -7.04
N THR A 26 10.89 -14.63 -5.80
CA THR A 26 9.97 -15.73 -5.45
C THR A 26 8.52 -15.24 -5.26
N GLY A 27 8.27 -13.94 -5.44
CA GLY A 27 6.97 -13.32 -5.18
C GLY A 27 6.64 -13.15 -3.69
N LYS A 28 7.62 -13.34 -2.80
CA LYS A 28 7.47 -13.19 -1.35
C LYS A 28 7.82 -11.78 -0.85
N ASP A 29 8.67 -11.08 -1.59
CA ASP A 29 9.24 -9.80 -1.20
C ASP A 29 9.05 -8.77 -2.32
N LEU A 30 8.77 -7.52 -1.95
CA LEU A 30 8.51 -6.42 -2.84
C LEU A 30 9.60 -5.35 -2.68
N THR A 31 10.23 -4.96 -3.79
CA THR A 31 11.23 -3.88 -3.78
C THR A 31 10.57 -2.51 -3.64
N GLY A 32 11.30 -1.51 -3.13
CA GLY A 32 10.79 -0.13 -3.03
C GLY A 32 10.35 0.44 -4.36
N LYS A 33 11.05 0.08 -5.45
CA LYS A 33 10.68 0.45 -6.83
C LYS A 33 9.33 -0.14 -7.23
N ASN A 34 9.10 -1.43 -6.95
CA ASN A 34 7.85 -2.11 -7.29
C ASN A 34 6.70 -1.66 -6.39
N TRP A 35 6.97 -1.37 -5.12
CA TRP A 35 6.03 -0.72 -4.20
C TRP A 35 5.56 0.64 -4.72
N ALA A 36 6.49 1.53 -5.06
CA ALA A 36 6.13 2.83 -5.63
C ALA A 36 5.31 2.70 -6.93
N LYS A 37 5.66 1.72 -7.78
CA LYS A 37 4.88 1.40 -8.99
C LYS A 37 3.48 0.92 -8.64
N LEU A 38 3.33 -0.02 -7.72
CA LEU A 38 2.03 -0.53 -7.26
C LEU A 38 1.17 0.60 -6.70
N CYS A 39 1.71 1.46 -5.83
CA CYS A 39 0.96 2.58 -5.27
C CYS A 39 0.50 3.57 -6.35
N LYS A 40 1.25 3.69 -7.45
CA LYS A 40 0.88 4.54 -8.60
C LYS A 40 -0.18 3.88 -9.48
N ASP A 41 -0.01 2.59 -9.80
CA ASP A 41 -0.92 1.79 -10.64
C ASP A 41 -2.29 1.60 -9.97
N CYS A 42 -2.28 1.30 -8.66
CA CYS A 42 -3.48 1.16 -7.83
C CYS A 42 -4.10 2.51 -7.41
N LYS A 43 -3.58 3.65 -7.90
CA LYS A 43 -4.05 5.01 -7.56
C LYS A 43 -4.09 5.31 -6.05
N ILE A 44 -3.18 4.70 -5.28
CA ILE A 44 -2.95 5.03 -3.88
C ILE A 44 -2.28 6.41 -3.78
N ILE A 45 -1.35 6.70 -4.69
CA ILE A 45 -0.76 8.04 -4.84
C ILE A 45 -1.77 8.94 -5.55
N ASP A 46 -2.46 9.76 -4.76
CA ASP A 46 -3.43 10.76 -5.25
C ASP A 46 -2.74 12.09 -5.62
N GLY A 47 -1.47 12.28 -5.24
CA GLY A 47 -0.72 13.52 -5.45
C GLY A 47 -1.15 14.67 -4.53
N LYS A 48 -2.31 14.58 -3.87
CA LYS A 48 -2.78 15.54 -2.86
C LYS A 48 -2.45 15.07 -1.44
N ASN A 49 -3.05 13.94 -1.02
CA ASN A 49 -2.90 13.42 0.35
C ASN A 49 -1.74 12.45 0.49
N ILE A 50 -1.55 11.58 -0.52
CA ILE A 50 -0.44 10.64 -0.60
C ILE A 50 0.39 11.01 -1.81
N THR A 51 1.66 11.32 -1.56
CA THR A 51 2.66 11.64 -2.60
C THR A 51 3.67 10.51 -2.70
N GLY A 52 4.47 10.49 -3.77
CA GLY A 52 5.56 9.52 -3.91
C GLY A 52 6.54 9.55 -2.73
N THR A 53 6.78 10.73 -2.16
CA THR A 53 7.59 10.90 -0.94
C THR A 53 6.95 10.22 0.27
N ASP A 54 5.64 10.35 0.47
CA ASP A 54 4.95 9.71 1.59
C ASP A 54 5.03 8.18 1.50
N VAL A 55 4.85 7.64 0.29
CA VAL A 55 4.98 6.21 -0.01
C VAL A 55 6.40 5.70 0.25
N ASP A 56 7.43 6.48 -0.09
CA ASP A 56 8.84 6.15 0.18
C ASP A 56 9.18 6.19 1.69
N ILE A 57 8.64 7.17 2.41
CA ILE A 57 8.77 7.26 3.88
C ILE A 57 8.12 6.05 4.55
N VAL A 58 6.88 5.70 4.16
CA VAL A 58 6.18 4.53 4.72
C VAL A 58 6.95 3.25 4.41
N PHE A 59 7.42 3.07 3.17
CA PHE A 59 8.26 1.93 2.81
C PHE A 59 9.49 1.84 3.71
N SER A 60 10.19 2.95 3.90
CA SER A 60 11.37 3.02 4.76
C SER A 60 11.08 2.81 6.24
N LYS A 61 9.86 3.13 6.68
CA LYS A 61 9.40 2.93 8.06
C LYS A 61 9.04 1.48 8.34
N VAL A 62 8.35 0.81 7.43
CA VAL A 62 7.91 -0.58 7.64
C VAL A 62 9.00 -1.59 7.36
N LYS A 63 9.94 -1.30 6.44
CA LYS A 63 11.02 -2.22 6.08
C LYS A 63 12.06 -2.30 7.20
N GLN A 64 12.75 -3.44 7.27
CA GLN A 64 13.94 -3.54 8.10
C GLN A 64 15.03 -2.54 7.66
N LYS A 65 15.77 -1.98 8.63
CA LYS A 65 16.77 -0.90 8.41
C LYS A 65 17.74 -1.19 7.26
N THR A 66 18.21 -2.43 7.14
CA THR A 66 19.16 -2.88 6.12
C THR A 66 18.51 -3.51 4.88
N SER A 67 17.21 -3.78 4.92
CA SER A 67 16.49 -4.39 3.80
C SER A 67 16.19 -3.37 2.70
N ARG A 68 16.24 -3.86 1.46
CA ARG A 68 15.82 -3.13 0.24
C ARG A 68 14.44 -3.57 -0.27
N VAL A 69 13.83 -4.51 0.44
CA VAL A 69 12.56 -5.14 0.13
C VAL A 69 11.70 -5.19 1.40
N ILE A 70 10.40 -5.32 1.21
CA ILE A 70 9.43 -5.61 2.27
C ILE A 70 8.74 -6.93 1.97
N ASN A 71 8.41 -7.70 3.00
CA ASN A 71 7.58 -8.89 2.85
C ASN A 71 6.08 -8.51 2.85
N TYR A 72 5.21 -9.50 2.70
CA TYR A 72 3.76 -9.28 2.69
C TYR A 72 3.23 -8.64 3.99
N GLU A 73 3.75 -9.02 5.15
CA GLU A 73 3.32 -8.45 6.44
C GLU A 73 3.70 -6.96 6.56
N GLU A 74 4.92 -6.60 6.18
CA GLU A 74 5.38 -5.20 6.14
C GLU A 74 4.61 -4.40 5.08
N PHE A 75 4.27 -5.01 3.96
CA PHE A 75 3.40 -4.42 2.94
C PHE A 75 1.98 -4.14 3.48
N GLN A 76 1.38 -5.07 4.22
CA GLN A 76 0.08 -4.83 4.87
C GLN A 76 0.18 -3.65 5.85
N LYS A 77 1.21 -3.62 6.70
CA LYS A 77 1.45 -2.47 7.60
C LYS A 77 1.64 -1.16 6.85
N ALA A 78 2.31 -1.18 5.70
CA ALA A 78 2.49 0.00 4.87
C ALA A 78 1.15 0.53 4.35
N LEU A 79 0.26 -0.37 3.94
CA LEU A 79 -1.09 0.00 3.53
C LEU A 79 -1.93 0.50 4.69
N GLU A 80 -1.81 -0.07 5.88
CA GLU A 80 -2.46 0.42 7.09
C GLU A 80 -1.99 1.83 7.47
N GLU A 81 -0.71 2.18 7.24
CA GLU A 81 -0.20 3.53 7.45
C GLU A 81 -0.68 4.53 6.38
N LEU A 82 -0.91 4.05 5.16
CA LEU A 82 -1.42 4.87 4.05
C LEU A 82 -2.94 4.99 4.05
N ALA A 83 -3.68 3.99 4.53
CA ALA A 83 -5.15 3.98 4.57
C ALA A 83 -5.73 5.25 5.23
N PRO A 84 -5.35 5.62 6.48
CA PRO A 84 -5.89 6.80 7.13
C PRO A 84 -5.47 8.08 6.42
N LYS A 85 -4.34 8.11 5.70
CA LYS A 85 -3.92 9.25 4.87
C LYS A 85 -4.74 9.35 3.59
N ARG A 86 -5.06 8.22 2.94
CA ARG A 86 -5.87 8.17 1.72
C ARG A 86 -7.32 8.52 1.99
N PHE A 87 -7.83 8.05 3.12
CA PHE A 87 -9.19 8.22 3.61
C PHE A 87 -9.26 9.25 4.74
N LYS A 88 -8.36 10.24 4.79
CA LYS A 88 -8.56 11.43 5.65
C LYS A 88 -9.89 12.08 5.26
N GLY A 89 -10.96 11.73 5.98
CA GLY A 89 -12.34 12.10 5.67
C GLY A 89 -13.34 10.94 5.68
N GLN A 90 -12.90 9.68 5.74
CA GLN A 90 -13.80 8.53 5.91
C GLN A 90 -13.36 7.67 7.09
N SER A 91 -14.16 7.74 8.16
CA SER A 91 -14.14 7.00 9.43
C SER A 91 -13.18 7.55 10.49
N LYS A 92 -13.67 8.24 11.54
CA LYS A 92 -14.71 7.72 12.45
C LYS A 92 -15.73 8.75 12.98
N GLU A 93 -15.74 9.97 12.47
CA GLU A 93 -16.64 11.04 12.92
C GLU A 93 -17.19 11.77 11.69
N GLU A 94 -18.49 12.08 11.68
CA GLU A 94 -19.21 12.83 10.61
C GLU A 94 -19.89 12.00 9.48
N SER A 95 -20.73 11.04 9.86
CA SER A 95 -22.11 11.02 9.31
C SER A 95 -23.01 11.59 10.40
N ARG A 96 -22.90 12.92 10.63
CA ARG A 96 -23.74 13.56 11.66
C ARG A 96 -24.22 14.97 11.37
N TYR A 97 -23.94 15.58 10.21
CA TYR A 97 -24.63 16.82 9.82
C TYR A 97 -24.72 16.98 8.30
N SER A 98 -25.90 16.73 7.76
CA SER A 98 -26.58 17.77 6.98
C SER A 98 -28.07 17.50 7.02
N GLN A 99 -28.69 18.15 8.00
CA GLN A 99 -30.10 18.47 7.99
C GLN A 99 -30.24 19.71 7.11
N HIS A 100 -30.91 19.58 5.97
CA HIS A 100 -31.86 20.57 5.48
C HIS A 100 -32.87 19.92 4.54
#